data_AF-A0A2K2UC98-F1
#
_entry.id   AF-A0A2K2UC98-F1
#
_cell.length_a   1.000
_cell.length_b   1.000
_cell.length_c   1.000
_cell.angle_alpha   90.00
_cell.angle_beta   90.00
_cell.angle_gamma   90.00
#
_symmetry.space_group_name_H-M   'P 1'
#
loop_
_entity.id
_entity.type
_entity.pdbx_description
1 polymer ?
#
loop_
_entity_poly.entity_id
_entity_poly.type
_entity_poly.pdbx_seq_one_letter_code
_entity_poly.pdbx_strand_id
1 'polypeptide(L)'
;MENGTPDPFAMPSGMGGAFSAYSALAGLGSTRFIEGPDGTRVVFYERSNVVDESVPDVETRMTFAGHFAVNDRFFTPGAPNLDGGLGADFQDEGEPVAAWVWLKEPADEENRAKLEAFFDSSFGEDGLRMDIAPEAFLDFADSNSWDADSDSEDESLFE
;
A
#
# COMPACT_ATOMS: atom_id res chain seq x y z
N MET A 1 35.73 -21.58 -18.09
CA MET A 1 34.75 -20.49 -18.23
C MET A 1 33.54 -20.96 -17.45
N GLU A 2 33.49 -20.60 -16.18
CA GLU A 2 32.41 -21.02 -15.28
C GLU A 2 31.11 -20.35 -15.71
N ASN A 3 30.11 -21.19 -15.96
CA ASN A 3 28.76 -20.78 -16.31
C ASN A 3 28.07 -20.41 -14.99
N GLY A 4 28.22 -19.15 -14.58
CA GLY A 4 27.58 -18.62 -13.38
C GLY A 4 26.08 -18.56 -13.59
N THR A 5 25.35 -19.31 -12.78
CA THR A 5 23.90 -19.15 -12.59
C THR A 5 23.61 -17.66 -12.39
N PRO A 6 22.72 -17.02 -13.17
CA PRO A 6 22.36 -15.65 -12.93
C PRO A 6 21.75 -15.54 -11.53
N ASP A 7 22.33 -14.69 -10.70
CA ASP A 7 21.84 -14.40 -9.36
C ASP A 7 20.45 -13.77 -9.50
N PRO A 8 19.38 -14.32 -8.91
CA PRO A 8 18.04 -13.75 -9.03
C PRO A 8 17.91 -12.39 -8.33
N PHE A 9 18.97 -11.96 -7.63
CA PHE A 9 19.11 -10.66 -6.98
C PHE A 9 20.10 -9.72 -7.69
N ALA A 10 20.62 -10.10 -8.87
CA ALA A 10 21.47 -9.22 -9.66
C ALA A 10 20.63 -8.08 -10.27
N MET A 11 20.65 -6.93 -9.58
CA MET A 11 20.04 -5.69 -10.04
C MET A 11 20.71 -5.22 -11.35
N PRO A 12 19.94 -4.81 -12.38
CA PRO A 12 20.51 -4.19 -13.57
C PRO A 12 21.20 -2.87 -13.17
N SER A 13 22.51 -2.80 -13.42
CA SER A 13 23.35 -1.63 -13.19
C SER A 13 22.88 -0.47 -14.07
N GLY A 14 22.02 0.37 -13.51
CA GLY A 14 21.33 1.48 -14.17
C GLY A 14 20.03 1.89 -13.46
N MET A 15 19.53 1.06 -12.54
CA MET A 15 18.18 1.12 -11.96
C MET A 15 18.21 1.32 -10.43
N GLY A 16 19.19 2.07 -9.91
CA GLY A 16 19.48 2.12 -8.46
C GLY A 16 18.68 3.16 -7.66
N GLY A 17 18.13 4.19 -8.31
CA GLY A 17 17.44 5.30 -7.63
C GLY A 17 15.94 5.02 -7.42
N ALA A 18 15.23 4.76 -8.51
CA ALA A 18 13.78 4.55 -8.51
C ALA A 18 13.39 3.33 -7.67
N PHE A 19 14.08 2.19 -7.85
CA PHE A 19 13.85 0.97 -7.05
C PHE A 19 14.02 1.20 -5.54
N SER A 20 14.86 2.15 -5.11
CA SER A 20 15.07 2.46 -3.69
C SER A 20 13.93 3.29 -3.09
N ALA A 21 13.36 4.25 -3.83
CA ALA A 21 12.19 5.02 -3.39
C ALA A 21 10.93 4.15 -3.39
N TYR A 22 10.80 3.31 -4.41
CA TYR A 22 9.74 2.32 -4.57
C TYR A 22 9.77 1.21 -3.51
N SER A 23 10.95 0.72 -3.16
CA SER A 23 11.12 -0.26 -2.07
C SER A 23 10.86 0.36 -0.70
N ALA A 24 11.15 1.66 -0.51
CA ALA A 24 10.79 2.39 0.71
C ALA A 24 9.27 2.58 0.89
N LEU A 25 8.46 2.33 -0.15
CA LEU A 25 7.00 2.27 -0.10
C LEU A 25 6.46 0.84 0.05
N ALA A 26 7.28 -0.19 -0.16
CA ALA A 26 6.94 -1.61 -0.03
C ALA A 26 7.39 -2.21 1.31
N GLY A 27 6.48 -2.35 2.28
CA GLY A 27 6.75 -2.84 3.62
C GLY A 27 5.89 -4.05 3.94
N LEU A 28 6.24 -5.23 3.41
CA LEU A 28 5.42 -6.43 3.56
C LEU A 28 5.17 -6.78 5.03
N GLY A 29 3.90 -7.00 5.40
CA GLY A 29 3.50 -7.29 6.78
C GLY A 29 3.38 -6.05 7.66
N SER A 30 3.52 -4.85 7.10
CA SER A 30 3.36 -3.60 7.85
C SER A 30 1.89 -3.23 7.99
N THR A 31 1.56 -2.71 9.18
CA THR A 31 0.24 -2.14 9.46
C THR A 31 0.33 -0.63 9.42
N ARG A 32 -0.50 0.01 8.60
CA ARG A 32 -0.57 1.47 8.49
C ARG A 32 -1.83 1.97 9.17
N PHE A 33 -1.72 3.07 9.93
CA PHE A 33 -2.83 3.69 10.64
C PHE A 33 -2.92 5.16 10.27
N ILE A 34 -4.10 5.59 9.84
CA ILE A 34 -4.38 7.01 9.58
C ILE A 34 -5.77 7.37 10.13
N GLU A 35 -5.84 8.54 10.75
CA GLU A 35 -7.09 9.15 11.20
C GLU A 35 -7.46 10.27 10.22
N GLY A 36 -8.63 10.13 9.61
CA GLY A 36 -9.22 11.12 8.71
C GLY A 36 -9.74 12.35 9.47
N PRO A 37 -10.09 13.42 8.75
CA PRO A 37 -10.48 14.71 9.33
C PRO A 37 -11.77 14.66 10.17
N ASP A 38 -12.62 13.66 9.95
CA ASP A 38 -13.86 13.41 10.70
C ASP A 38 -13.66 12.46 11.90
N GLY A 39 -12.43 12.03 12.16
CA GLY A 39 -12.09 11.02 13.16
C GLY A 39 -12.26 9.58 12.68
N THR A 40 -12.62 9.36 11.41
CA THR A 40 -12.65 8.02 10.82
C THR A 40 -11.25 7.44 10.77
N ARG A 41 -11.08 6.25 11.32
CA ARG A 41 -9.79 5.55 11.31
C ARG A 41 -9.75 4.54 10.19
N VAL A 42 -8.73 4.58 9.35
CA VAL A 42 -8.48 3.55 8.34
C VAL A 42 -7.16 2.88 8.68
N VAL A 43 -7.22 1.56 8.84
CA VAL A 43 -6.06 0.69 9.05
C VAL A 43 -5.88 -0.15 7.80
N PHE A 44 -4.65 -0.20 7.28
CA PHE A 44 -4.32 -1.07 6.17
C PHE A 44 -3.21 -2.03 6.57
N TYR A 45 -3.46 -3.33 6.43
CA TYR A 45 -2.45 -4.37 6.61
C TYR A 45 -1.97 -4.84 5.25
N GLU A 46 -0.72 -4.53 4.94
CA GLU A 46 -0.09 -4.88 3.67
C GLU A 46 0.36 -6.34 3.68
N ARG A 47 0.00 -7.09 2.63
CA ARG A 47 0.33 -8.52 2.50
C ARG A 47 1.29 -8.82 1.38
N SER A 48 1.13 -8.13 0.25
CA SER A 48 1.96 -8.34 -0.94
C SER A 48 1.96 -7.10 -1.80
N ASN A 49 3.10 -6.80 -2.41
CA ASN A 49 3.21 -5.73 -3.40
C ASN A 49 3.68 -6.29 -4.72
N VAL A 50 3.17 -5.70 -5.79
CA VAL A 50 3.58 -6.01 -7.15
C VAL A 50 4.01 -4.71 -7.81
N VAL A 51 5.17 -4.76 -8.44
CA VAL A 51 5.66 -3.72 -9.35
C VAL A 51 5.52 -4.28 -10.76
N ASP A 52 4.79 -3.57 -11.62
CA ASP A 52 4.50 -3.96 -13.00
C ASP A 52 4.94 -2.86 -13.96
N GLU A 53 5.95 -3.17 -14.77
CA GLU A 53 6.51 -2.29 -15.80
C GLU A 53 5.99 -2.67 -17.21
N SER A 54 5.03 -3.58 -17.30
CA SER A 54 4.47 -4.06 -18.57
C SER A 54 3.22 -3.29 -19.02
N VAL A 55 2.74 -2.34 -18.21
CA VAL A 55 1.56 -1.53 -18.48
C VAL A 55 1.87 -0.52 -19.59
N PRO A 56 1.09 -0.46 -20.69
CA PRO A 56 1.29 0.53 -21.73
C PRO A 56 1.12 1.96 -21.19
N ASP A 57 1.97 2.89 -21.63
CA ASP A 57 1.92 4.32 -21.26
C ASP A 57 2.09 4.62 -19.75
N VAL A 58 2.58 3.64 -18.99
CA VAL A 58 2.96 3.75 -17.58
C VAL A 58 4.37 3.21 -17.43
N GLU A 59 5.28 3.99 -16.84
CA GLU A 59 6.67 3.54 -16.63
C GLU A 59 6.71 2.49 -15.52
N THR A 60 5.97 2.71 -14.43
CA THR A 60 5.88 1.77 -13.33
C THR A 60 4.50 1.82 -12.71
N ARG A 61 3.84 0.67 -12.59
CA ARG A 61 2.65 0.49 -11.77
C ARG A 61 3.00 -0.22 -10.48
N MET A 62 2.61 0.38 -9.36
CA MET A 62 2.67 -0.26 -8.06
C MET A 62 1.28 -0.68 -7.62
N THR A 63 1.15 -1.89 -7.09
CA THR A 63 -0.08 -2.37 -6.47
C THR A 63 0.23 -3.00 -5.13
N PHE A 64 -0.37 -2.44 -4.08
CA PHE A 64 -0.38 -2.97 -2.73
C PHE A 64 -1.65 -3.81 -2.58
N ALA A 65 -1.51 -5.04 -2.09
CA ALA A 65 -2.62 -5.91 -1.76
C ALA A 65 -2.56 -6.29 -0.28
N GLY A 66 -3.72 -6.30 0.36
CA GLY A 66 -3.84 -6.40 1.80
C GLY A 66 -5.29 -6.36 2.25
N HIS A 67 -5.48 -5.82 3.44
CA HIS A 67 -6.79 -5.71 4.06
C HIS A 67 -6.99 -4.29 4.61
N PHE A 68 -8.18 -3.74 4.46
CA PHE A 68 -8.60 -2.54 5.18
C PHE A 68 -9.48 -2.90 6.38
N ALA A 69 -9.25 -2.23 7.49
CA ALA A 69 -10.18 -2.16 8.62
C ALA A 69 -10.55 -0.69 8.86
N VAL A 70 -11.85 -0.42 9.01
CA VAL A 70 -12.38 0.94 9.17
C VAL A 70 -12.97 1.09 10.57
N ASN A 71 -12.51 2.09 11.31
CA ASN A 71 -12.83 2.37 12.71
C ASN A 71 -12.51 1.25 13.72
N ASP A 72 -11.95 0.13 13.29
CA ASP A 72 -11.29 -0.80 14.21
C ASP A 72 -9.90 -0.28 14.56
N ARG A 73 -9.57 -0.29 15.84
CA ARG A 73 -8.27 0.15 16.34
C ARG A 73 -7.20 -0.92 16.12
N PHE A 74 -7.61 -2.18 15.89
CA PHE A 74 -6.72 -3.32 15.70
C PHE A 74 -7.25 -4.22 14.58
N PHE A 75 -6.35 -4.94 13.91
CA PHE A 75 -6.77 -6.05 13.07
C PHE A 75 -7.30 -7.18 13.96
N THR A 76 -8.62 -7.27 14.09
CA THR A 76 -9.25 -8.34 14.86
C THR A 76 -9.48 -9.58 13.97
N PRO A 77 -8.92 -10.75 14.30
CA PRO A 77 -9.21 -11.98 13.57
C PRO A 77 -10.72 -12.28 13.57
N GLY A 78 -11.31 -12.38 12.39
CA GLY A 78 -12.76 -12.62 12.22
C GLY A 78 -13.63 -11.36 12.14
N ALA A 79 -13.05 -10.16 12.24
CA ALA A 79 -13.73 -8.93 11.83
C ALA A 79 -13.90 -8.91 10.30
N PRO A 80 -14.96 -8.28 9.78
CA PRO A 80 -15.16 -8.11 8.34
C PRO A 80 -14.16 -7.08 7.82
N ASN A 81 -12.94 -7.54 7.53
CA ASN A 81 -11.92 -6.73 6.87
C ASN A 81 -12.19 -6.74 5.36
N LEU A 82 -11.93 -5.60 4.72
CA LEU A 82 -12.12 -5.47 3.28
C LEU A 82 -10.85 -5.93 2.57
N ASP A 83 -10.93 -7.04 1.83
CA ASP A 83 -9.86 -7.49 0.94
C ASP A 83 -9.68 -6.44 -0.18
N GLY A 84 -8.45 -5.94 -0.36
CA GLY A 84 -8.20 -4.90 -1.35
C GLY A 84 -6.80 -4.32 -1.26
N GLY A 85 -6.65 -3.07 -1.67
CA GLY A 85 -5.46 -2.29 -1.40
C GLY A 85 -5.39 -1.02 -2.22
N LEU A 86 -4.17 -0.58 -2.50
CA LEU A 86 -3.90 0.66 -3.23
C LEU A 86 -3.14 0.34 -4.50
N GLY A 87 -3.26 1.20 -5.50
CA GLY A 87 -2.35 1.22 -6.63
C GLY A 87 -2.02 2.63 -7.07
N ALA A 88 -0.88 2.75 -7.72
CA ALA A 88 -0.38 4.00 -8.25
C ALA A 88 0.40 3.77 -9.54
N ASP A 89 0.25 4.71 -10.48
CA ASP A 89 1.00 4.75 -11.73
C ASP A 89 2.02 5.89 -11.69
N PHE A 90 3.21 5.60 -12.20
CA PHE A 90 4.33 6.53 -12.31
C PHE A 90 4.78 6.60 -13.78
N GLN A 91 5.18 7.79 -14.24
CA GLN A 91 5.68 8.01 -15.62
C GLN A 91 7.14 8.45 -15.69
N ASP A 92 7.73 8.96 -14.60
CA ASP A 92 9.13 9.36 -14.49
C ASP A 92 9.59 9.18 -13.02
N GLU A 93 10.85 9.51 -12.70
CA GLU A 93 11.36 9.65 -11.32
C GLU A 93 10.64 10.80 -10.59
N GLY A 94 9.42 10.55 -10.11
CA GLY A 94 8.59 11.60 -9.52
C GLY A 94 7.36 11.08 -8.79
N GLU A 95 6.44 12.01 -8.55
CA GLU A 95 5.17 11.75 -7.88
C GLU A 95 4.25 10.88 -8.75
N PRO A 96 3.34 10.11 -8.14
CA PRO A 96 2.40 9.31 -8.91
C PRO A 96 1.54 10.20 -9.80
N VAL A 97 1.33 9.78 -11.05
CA VAL A 97 0.43 10.49 -11.99
C VAL A 97 -1.02 10.07 -11.84
N ALA A 98 -1.24 8.90 -11.25
CA ALA A 98 -2.56 8.39 -10.89
C ALA A 98 -2.46 7.49 -9.65
N ALA A 99 -3.52 7.47 -8.85
CA ALA A 99 -3.64 6.57 -7.72
C ALA A 99 -5.09 6.11 -7.54
N TRP A 100 -5.28 4.93 -6.94
CA TRP A 100 -6.60 4.38 -6.67
C TRP A 100 -6.59 3.46 -5.45
N VAL A 101 -7.76 3.32 -4.84
CA VAL A 101 -8.11 2.23 -3.94
C VAL A 101 -8.87 1.19 -4.73
N TRP A 102 -8.57 -0.08 -4.49
CA TRP A 102 -9.32 -1.20 -5.05
C TRP A 102 -9.77 -2.17 -3.97
N LEU A 103 -10.94 -2.78 -4.17
CA LEU A 103 -11.51 -3.81 -3.33
C LEU A 103 -11.75 -5.06 -4.17
N LYS A 104 -11.60 -6.23 -3.55
CA LYS A 104 -11.89 -7.52 -4.17
C LYS A 104 -13.39 -7.79 -4.29
N GLU A 105 -14.16 -7.29 -3.32
CA GLU A 105 -15.62 -7.33 -3.28
C GLU A 105 -16.14 -5.97 -2.78
N PRO A 106 -17.35 -5.54 -3.18
CA PRO A 106 -17.87 -4.26 -2.74
C PRO A 106 -18.02 -4.21 -1.22
N ALA A 107 -17.57 -3.13 -0.61
CA ALA A 107 -17.84 -2.87 0.81
C ALA A 107 -19.35 -2.68 1.07
N ASP A 108 -19.78 -2.96 2.29
CA ASP A 108 -21.10 -2.53 2.75
C ASP A 108 -21.22 -0.99 2.76
N GLU A 109 -22.44 -0.49 2.77
CA GLU A 109 -22.74 0.95 2.66
C GLU A 109 -22.03 1.80 3.72
N GLU A 110 -21.90 1.30 4.94
CA GLU A 110 -21.26 2.03 6.04
C GLU A 110 -19.75 2.16 5.83
N ASN A 111 -19.07 1.04 5.55
CA ASN A 111 -17.63 1.05 5.31
C ASN A 111 -17.27 1.77 4.01
N ARG A 112 -18.10 1.62 2.97
CA ARG A 112 -17.98 2.36 1.71
C ARG A 112 -18.01 3.86 1.97
N ALA A 113 -19.05 4.37 2.62
CA ALA A 113 -19.21 5.81 2.87
C ALA A 113 -18.04 6.40 3.66
N LYS A 114 -17.48 5.63 4.61
CA LYS A 114 -16.32 6.04 5.41
C LYS A 114 -15.03 6.09 4.58
N LEU A 115 -14.80 5.10 3.71
CA LEU A 115 -13.65 5.11 2.80
C LEU A 115 -13.75 6.26 1.79
N GLU A 116 -14.93 6.48 1.23
CA GLU A 116 -15.21 7.59 0.31
C GLU A 116 -14.95 8.94 0.98
N ALA A 117 -15.44 9.14 2.20
CA ALA A 117 -15.19 10.35 2.97
C ALA A 117 -13.71 10.52 3.35
N PHE A 118 -13.03 9.44 3.71
CA PHE A 118 -11.62 9.47 4.11
C PHE A 118 -10.70 9.89 2.96
N PHE A 119 -10.92 9.34 1.76
CA PHE A 119 -10.13 9.66 0.56
C PHE A 119 -10.68 10.85 -0.24
N ASP A 120 -11.75 11.49 0.23
CA ASP A 120 -12.49 12.55 -0.46
C ASP A 120 -12.82 12.19 -1.92
N SER A 121 -13.27 10.96 -2.13
CA SER A 121 -13.57 10.42 -3.46
C SER A 121 -14.76 9.44 -3.41
N SER A 122 -15.09 8.81 -4.53
CA SER A 122 -16.22 7.88 -4.63
C SER A 122 -15.86 6.63 -5.40
N PHE A 123 -16.32 5.48 -4.93
CA PHE A 123 -16.20 4.24 -5.70
C PHE A 123 -17.04 4.32 -6.97
N GLY A 124 -16.54 3.70 -8.03
CA GLY A 124 -17.25 3.50 -9.29
C GLY A 124 -18.53 2.67 -9.13
N GLU A 125 -19.22 2.46 -10.25
CA GLU A 125 -20.53 1.80 -10.28
C GLU A 125 -20.50 0.37 -9.72
N ASP A 126 -19.41 -0.36 -9.98
CA ASP A 126 -19.18 -1.72 -9.48
C ASP A 126 -18.77 -1.77 -7.99
N GLY A 127 -18.39 -0.63 -7.40
CA GLY A 127 -17.98 -0.56 -6.00
C GLY A 127 -16.58 -1.13 -5.70
N LEU A 128 -15.78 -1.47 -6.72
CA LEU A 128 -14.49 -2.13 -6.55
C LEU A 128 -13.30 -1.21 -6.77
N ARG A 129 -13.47 -0.06 -7.43
CA ARG A 129 -12.39 0.90 -7.66
C ARG A 129 -12.83 2.31 -7.31
N MET A 130 -11.97 3.03 -6.61
CA MET A 130 -12.09 4.46 -6.33
C MET A 130 -10.79 5.13 -6.72
N ASP A 131 -10.81 5.98 -7.73
CA ASP A 131 -9.64 6.80 -8.07
C ASP A 131 -9.46 7.87 -6.99
N ILE A 132 -8.23 8.08 -6.54
CA ILE A 132 -7.90 9.02 -5.46
C ILE A 132 -6.84 10.00 -5.94
N ALA A 133 -6.71 11.14 -5.26
CA ALA A 133 -5.62 12.07 -5.53
C ALA A 133 -4.26 11.38 -5.28
N PRO A 134 -3.26 11.56 -6.16
CA PRO A 134 -1.90 11.07 -5.90
C PRO A 134 -1.33 11.53 -4.56
N GLU A 135 -1.64 12.77 -4.15
CA GLU A 135 -1.28 13.32 -2.83
C GLU A 135 -1.89 12.51 -1.70
N ALA A 136 -3.17 12.12 -1.81
CA ALA A 136 -3.82 11.27 -0.80
C ALA A 136 -3.18 9.88 -0.72
N PHE A 137 -2.71 9.32 -1.85
CA PHE A 137 -1.92 8.09 -1.83
C PHE A 137 -0.57 8.29 -1.16
N LEU A 138 0.14 9.39 -1.45
CA LEU A 138 1.41 9.71 -0.82
C LEU A 138 1.25 9.94 0.67
N ASP A 139 0.29 10.75 1.11
CA ASP A 139 -0.02 10.94 2.53
C ASP A 139 -0.35 9.61 3.22
N PHE A 140 -1.10 8.75 2.53
CA PHE A 140 -1.41 7.41 3.03
C PHE A 140 -0.17 6.50 3.12
N ALA A 141 0.77 6.65 2.19
CA ALA A 141 1.94 5.80 2.10
C ALA A 141 3.14 6.30 2.94
N ASP A 142 3.25 7.62 3.13
CA ASP A 142 4.26 8.36 3.90
C ASP A 142 3.86 8.55 5.37
N SER A 143 2.59 8.32 5.71
CA SER A 143 2.12 8.27 7.09
C SER A 143 2.98 7.30 7.92
N ASN A 144 3.90 7.91 8.67
CA ASN A 144 4.96 7.47 9.60
C ASN A 144 4.68 6.22 10.47
N SER A 145 4.10 5.16 9.92
CA SER A 145 3.57 3.98 10.62
C SER A 145 4.17 2.67 10.14
N TRP A 146 5.31 2.73 9.45
CA TRP A 146 6.12 1.53 9.17
C TRP A 146 6.76 0.93 10.43
N ASP A 147 6.81 1.70 11.52
CA ASP A 147 7.37 1.28 12.80
C ASP A 147 6.30 1.06 13.87
N ALA A 148 5.26 0.27 13.57
CA ALA A 148 4.43 -0.29 14.64
C ALA A 148 5.06 -1.53 15.32
N ASP A 149 6.23 -1.99 14.84
CA ASP A 149 7.01 -3.07 15.46
C ASP A 149 8.55 -2.84 15.39
N SER A 150 9.02 -1.60 15.52
CA SER A 150 10.41 -1.32 15.91
C SER A 150 10.48 -0.90 17.38
N ASP A 151 9.95 -1.73 18.29
CA ASP A 151 10.34 -1.70 19.70
C ASP A 151 9.97 -3.02 20.39
N SER A 152 10.80 -4.02 20.16
CA SER A 152 11.32 -4.86 21.25
C SER A 152 12.59 -5.55 20.76
N GLU A 153 13.67 -4.78 20.71
CA GLU A 153 14.98 -5.32 21.04
C GLU A 153 14.92 -5.88 22.47
N ASP A 154 14.42 -7.10 22.64
CA ASP A 154 14.71 -7.87 23.85
C ASP A 154 16.14 -8.43 23.72
N GLU A 155 17.11 -7.50 23.74
CA GLU A 155 18.48 -7.80 24.12
C GLU A 155 18.47 -8.15 25.62
N SER A 156 18.20 -9.41 25.95
CA SER A 156 18.81 -10.04 27.12
C SER A 156 18.99 -11.55 26.92
N LEU A 157 19.87 -11.82 25.96
CA LEU A 157 20.51 -13.09 25.69
C LEU A 157 21.52 -13.43 26.83
N PHE A 158 21.21 -14.45 27.63
CA PHE A 158 22.07 -15.18 28.59
C PHE A 158 22.72 -14.41 29.76
N GLU A 159 22.33 -14.77 30.99
CA GLU A 159 23.26 -14.93 32.13
C GLU A 159 23.15 -16.36 32.67
#